data_AF-A0A943UD72-F1
#
_entry.id   AF-A0A943UD72-F1
#
_cell.length_a   1.000
_cell.length_b   1.000
_cell.length_c   1.000
_cell.angle_alpha   90.00
_cell.angle_beta   90.00
_cell.angle_gamma   90.00
#
_symmetry.space_group_name_H-M   'P 1'
#
loop_
_entity.id
_entity.type
_entity.pdbx_description
1 polymer ?
#
loop_
_entity_poly.entity_id
_entity_poly.type
_entity_poly.pdbx_seq_one_letter_code
_entity_poly.pdbx_strand_id
1 'polypeptide(L)'
;MKRILSFLIFILLAMGASAAGAQTVVMDEGHVAFDYPDSWLVVSPQLCGVYAPLLADAGLDADDVAKELTDTRTLSRAYNADYTQYLAVLIREDELSQEIYEIDAMTDAQKTTLRRRAESNSLWETTGLRAQDVEWQKENGENWLYIHYIVTRSGTTVGRGLRYVTVHNGLYVELDWRIESGRFSGRDLNAFRARLADIAITESVAEPVRDVKLDAEIPTETSVGQVTISGTATAGATVIAETPDGNGAMLTLDAETASSSGQFTLALELEKEGSYEITLTASKEGMNDASLSGAIAYSAKTLPVSGIAESQTVTSDKVTITGTTLAGVQLQLVTPFGVSKKKSGNDGTFSFELTTDTAGDYNYTLILDKSGYNQRRVAFAITRVTTDEQEKDKIRQSAVKLSYKELQQDKAENRGKVMRLYGPVSEISSSGSIYYVRLQYNKNAKGKWYNDVVIICDADTGAKIGDMMTAVVTVDGVYDEQDASGNDVAVPRFNLLFVDKIE
;
A
#
# COMPACT_ATOMS: atom_id res chain seq x y z
N MET A 1 4.28 18.96 -0.69
CA MET A 1 5.31 19.57 0.19
C MET A 1 4.88 19.35 1.63
N LYS A 2 5.56 18.45 2.35
CA LYS A 2 5.23 18.07 3.74
C LYS A 2 5.57 19.22 4.66
N ARG A 3 4.57 19.94 5.18
CA ARG A 3 4.76 20.92 6.25
C ARG A 3 4.87 20.13 7.55
N ILE A 4 6.07 20.09 8.11
CA ILE A 4 6.32 19.69 9.49
C ILE A 4 5.74 20.82 10.34
N LEU A 5 4.55 20.63 10.89
CA LEU A 5 3.92 21.56 11.83
C LEU A 5 4.48 21.22 13.22
N SER A 6 5.18 22.18 13.83
CA SER A 6 5.65 22.07 15.21
C SER A 6 4.47 22.18 16.17
N PHE A 7 4.26 21.14 16.98
CA PHE A 7 3.19 21.02 17.98
C PHE A 7 3.49 21.87 19.22
N LEU A 8 2.53 22.67 19.69
CA LEU A 8 2.64 23.46 20.91
C LEU A 8 1.32 23.39 21.70
N ILE A 9 1.24 22.46 22.65
CA ILE A 9 0.12 22.41 23.61
C ILE A 9 0.35 23.53 24.64
N PHE A 10 -0.55 24.51 24.69
CA PHE A 10 -0.53 25.56 25.71
C PHE A 10 -1.38 25.15 26.92
N ILE A 11 -0.75 24.87 28.06
CA ILE A 11 -1.43 24.72 29.36
C ILE A 11 -1.51 26.12 29.99
N LEU A 12 -2.70 26.72 30.04
CA LEU A 12 -2.91 28.02 30.66
C LEU A 12 -3.33 27.85 32.13
N LEU A 13 -2.37 27.96 33.06
CA LEU A 13 -2.63 27.98 34.51
C LEU A 13 -3.00 29.40 34.97
N ALA A 14 -4.30 29.70 35.06
CA ALA A 14 -4.78 30.96 35.64
C ALA A 14 -4.87 30.85 37.17
N MET A 15 -3.88 31.37 37.90
CA MET A 15 -3.95 31.51 39.36
C MET A 15 -4.83 32.71 39.74
N GLY A 16 -6.04 32.44 40.22
CA GLY A 16 -6.94 33.40 40.87
C GLY A 16 -7.92 32.66 41.78
N ALA A 17 -8.00 33.06 43.05
CA ALA A 17 -8.65 32.30 44.12
C ALA A 17 -10.17 32.07 43.93
N SER A 18 -10.61 30.85 44.28
CA SER A 18 -11.97 30.41 44.61
C SER A 18 -13.04 30.38 43.49
N ALA A 19 -12.88 29.41 42.60
CA ALA A 19 -13.92 28.48 42.13
C ALA A 19 -13.19 27.16 41.80
N ALA A 20 -13.81 25.98 41.97
CA ALA A 20 -13.22 24.72 41.51
C ALA A 20 -12.97 24.86 39.99
N GLY A 21 -11.71 24.90 39.58
CA GLY A 21 -11.28 25.52 38.33
C GLY A 21 -10.75 24.47 37.38
N ALA A 22 -11.64 23.97 36.52
CA ALA A 22 -11.36 22.98 35.49
C ALA A 22 -10.00 23.20 34.79
N GLN A 23 -9.26 22.12 34.54
CA GLN A 23 -8.08 22.18 33.69
C GLN A 23 -8.50 22.12 32.22
N THR A 24 -8.61 23.27 31.57
CA THR A 24 -8.88 23.37 30.13
C THR A 24 -7.66 22.95 29.33
N VAL A 25 -7.85 21.99 28.41
CA VAL A 25 -6.83 21.54 27.46
C VAL A 25 -7.29 21.89 26.05
N VAL A 26 -6.52 22.72 25.36
CA VAL A 26 -6.74 23.06 23.95
C VAL A 26 -5.97 22.08 23.06
N MET A 27 -6.65 21.49 22.10
CA MET A 27 -6.13 20.45 21.20
C MET A 27 -6.30 20.90 19.75
N ASP A 28 -5.33 21.67 19.25
CA ASP A 28 -5.38 22.31 17.93
C ASP A 28 -5.67 21.33 16.78
N GLU A 29 -5.12 20.11 16.83
CA GLU A 29 -5.30 19.11 15.77
C GLU A 29 -6.77 18.66 15.62
N GLY A 30 -7.53 18.67 16.72
CA GLY A 30 -8.95 18.34 16.69
C GLY A 30 -9.86 19.55 16.59
N HIS A 31 -9.30 20.76 16.60
CA HIS A 31 -10.06 22.02 16.74
C HIS A 31 -11.03 22.00 17.93
N VAL A 32 -10.61 21.39 19.03
CA VAL A 32 -11.40 21.23 20.25
C VAL A 32 -10.61 21.60 21.50
N ALA A 33 -11.32 22.03 22.52
CA ALA A 33 -10.85 22.13 23.88
C ALA A 33 -11.74 21.28 24.80
N PHE A 34 -11.17 20.79 25.90
CA PHE A 34 -11.92 20.03 26.89
C PHE A 34 -11.53 20.40 28.32
N ASP A 35 -12.53 20.56 29.17
CA ASP A 35 -12.38 20.88 30.59
C ASP A 35 -12.31 19.61 31.45
N TYR A 36 -11.08 19.20 31.80
CA TYR A 36 -10.87 18.04 32.67
C TYR A 36 -11.07 18.38 34.16
N PRO A 37 -11.49 17.40 34.99
CA PRO A 37 -11.53 17.60 36.43
C PRO A 37 -10.12 17.87 37.01
N ASP A 38 -9.98 18.90 37.85
CA ASP A 38 -8.70 19.37 38.41
C ASP A 38 -7.93 18.28 39.15
N SER A 39 -8.65 17.31 39.73
CA SER A 39 -8.07 16.23 40.50
C SER A 39 -7.51 15.09 39.64
N TRP A 40 -7.62 15.18 38.31
CA TRP A 40 -7.19 14.15 37.38
C TRP A 40 -5.88 14.56 36.70
N LEU A 41 -4.97 13.61 36.56
CA LEU A 41 -3.69 13.84 35.88
C LEU A 41 -3.89 13.81 34.36
N VAL A 42 -3.79 14.95 33.71
CA VAL A 42 -3.84 15.07 32.25
C VAL A 42 -2.48 14.73 31.61
N VAL A 43 -2.49 13.82 30.64
CA VAL A 43 -1.38 13.46 29.78
C VAL A 43 -1.77 13.58 28.30
N SER A 44 -0.76 13.76 27.46
CA SER A 44 -0.82 13.70 25.99
C SER A 44 0.42 12.91 25.52
N PRO A 45 0.51 12.48 24.24
CA PRO A 45 1.69 11.78 23.75
C PRO A 45 3.02 12.46 24.10
N GLN A 46 3.07 13.80 24.06
CA GLN A 46 4.26 14.60 24.35
C GLN A 46 4.50 14.80 25.86
N LEU A 47 3.44 14.75 26.67
CA LEU A 47 3.51 14.94 28.12
C LEU A 47 3.79 13.65 28.89
N CYS A 48 3.62 12.47 28.29
CA CYS A 48 3.90 11.19 28.95
C CYS A 48 5.32 11.13 29.53
N GLY A 49 6.34 11.59 28.79
CA GLY A 49 7.73 11.63 29.28
C GLY A 49 7.94 12.60 30.44
N VAL A 50 7.17 13.70 30.50
CA VAL A 50 7.21 14.68 31.61
C VAL A 50 6.66 14.06 32.89
N TYR A 51 5.60 13.26 32.77
CA TYR A 51 4.93 12.59 33.89
C TYR A 51 5.40 11.15 34.13
N ALA A 52 6.52 10.73 33.53
CA ALA A 52 7.02 9.37 33.62
C ALA A 52 7.16 8.84 35.06
N PRO A 53 7.62 9.62 36.06
CA PRO A 53 7.66 9.15 37.45
C PRO A 53 6.27 8.82 38.03
N LEU A 54 5.27 9.68 37.78
CA LEU A 54 3.90 9.48 38.27
C LEU A 54 3.23 8.29 37.58
N LEU A 55 3.48 8.11 36.28
CA LEU A 55 2.99 6.95 35.53
C LEU A 55 3.63 5.65 36.03
N ALA A 56 4.94 5.66 36.28
CA ALA A 56 5.67 4.51 36.80
C ALA A 56 5.19 4.11 38.21
N ASP A 57 4.89 5.07 39.09
CA ASP A 57 4.30 4.81 40.41
C ASP A 57 2.93 4.12 40.33
N ALA A 58 2.18 4.38 39.25
CA ALA A 58 0.93 3.71 38.93
C ALA A 58 1.10 2.39 38.14
N GLY A 59 2.34 1.95 37.90
CA GLY A 59 2.65 0.74 37.14
C GLY A 59 2.48 0.87 35.62
N LEU A 60 2.47 2.10 35.10
CA LEU A 60 2.36 2.39 33.67
C LEU A 60 3.73 2.82 33.11
N ASP A 61 4.09 2.27 31.95
CA ASP A 61 5.26 2.72 31.21
C ASP A 61 4.90 3.93 30.33
N ALA A 62 5.69 5.01 30.45
CA ALA A 62 5.39 6.27 29.79
C ALA A 62 5.51 6.19 28.27
N ASP A 63 6.45 5.39 27.75
CA ASP A 63 6.66 5.23 26.31
C ASP A 63 5.54 4.37 25.72
N ASP A 64 5.13 3.31 26.41
CA ASP A 64 3.98 2.49 26.02
C ASP A 64 2.68 3.30 26.00
N VAL A 65 2.45 4.15 27.01
CA VAL A 65 1.28 5.04 27.03
C VAL A 65 1.35 6.07 25.90
N ALA A 66 2.50 6.72 25.68
CA ALA A 66 2.66 7.67 24.58
C ALA A 66 2.39 7.01 23.21
N LYS A 67 2.90 5.79 23.02
CA LYS A 67 2.66 4.99 21.82
C LYS A 67 1.17 4.65 21.67
N GLU A 68 0.51 4.20 22.72
CA GLU A 68 -0.94 3.90 22.68
C GLU A 68 -1.75 5.14 22.29
N LEU A 69 -1.48 6.29 22.92
CA LEU A 69 -2.17 7.55 22.61
C LEU A 69 -1.96 7.96 21.15
N THR A 70 -0.73 7.81 20.64
CA THR A 70 -0.41 8.10 19.23
C THR A 70 -1.14 7.15 18.28
N ASP A 71 -1.03 5.84 18.51
CA ASP A 71 -1.63 4.80 17.65
C ASP A 71 -3.17 4.88 17.63
N THR A 72 -3.77 5.33 18.74
CA THR A 72 -5.23 5.49 18.86
C THR A 72 -5.75 6.87 18.45
N ARG A 73 -4.84 7.81 18.11
CA ARG A 73 -5.15 9.22 17.82
C ARG A 73 -5.84 9.92 19.01
N THR A 74 -5.41 9.59 20.22
CA THR A 74 -5.82 10.29 21.45
C THR A 74 -5.05 11.60 21.59
N LEU A 75 -5.77 12.73 21.60
CA LEU A 75 -5.19 14.06 21.74
C LEU A 75 -4.79 14.34 23.20
N SER A 76 -5.67 13.98 24.13
CA SER A 76 -5.42 14.05 25.57
C SER A 76 -6.17 12.98 26.34
N ARG A 77 -5.61 12.58 27.48
CA ARG A 77 -6.20 11.64 28.43
C ARG A 77 -5.96 12.13 29.84
N ALA A 78 -6.97 12.09 30.70
CA ALA A 78 -6.84 12.37 32.11
C ALA A 78 -7.12 11.10 32.93
N TYR A 79 -6.26 10.79 33.91
CA TYR A 79 -6.43 9.68 34.84
C TYR A 79 -6.98 10.16 36.18
N ASN A 80 -7.89 9.39 36.78
CA ASN A 80 -8.26 9.63 38.18
C ASN A 80 -7.09 9.33 39.13
N ALA A 81 -7.20 9.76 40.38
CA ALA A 81 -6.12 9.65 41.38
C ALA A 81 -5.56 8.22 41.55
N ASP A 82 -6.40 7.20 41.39
CA ASP A 82 -6.01 5.79 41.56
C ASP A 82 -5.69 5.09 40.23
N TYR A 83 -5.70 5.81 39.10
CA TYR A 83 -5.42 5.31 37.74
C TYR A 83 -6.32 4.16 37.24
N THR A 84 -7.43 3.91 37.94
CA THR A 84 -8.43 2.89 37.59
C THR A 84 -9.41 3.36 36.51
N GLN A 85 -9.42 4.65 36.19
CA GLN A 85 -10.31 5.27 35.21
C GLN A 85 -9.59 6.36 34.43
N TYR A 86 -10.04 6.59 33.20
CA TYR A 86 -9.61 7.74 32.43
C TYR A 86 -10.72 8.35 31.56
N LEU A 87 -10.61 9.65 31.32
CA LEU A 87 -11.35 10.40 30.31
C LEU A 87 -10.39 10.78 29.19
N ALA A 88 -10.78 10.60 27.93
CA ALA A 88 -9.93 10.89 26.79
C ALA A 88 -10.70 11.60 25.69
N VAL A 89 -10.01 12.50 24.99
CA VAL A 89 -10.49 13.11 23.75
C VAL A 89 -9.64 12.55 22.62
N LEU A 90 -10.29 11.99 21.61
CA LEU A 90 -9.66 11.38 20.45
C LEU A 90 -10.24 11.95 19.18
N ILE A 91 -9.46 11.89 18.11
CA ILE A 91 -9.94 12.24 16.77
C ILE A 91 -9.65 11.13 15.76
N ARG A 92 -10.51 11.02 14.76
CA ARG A 92 -10.31 10.14 13.60
C ARG A 92 -10.82 10.81 12.35
N GLU A 93 -10.38 10.33 11.20
CA GLU A 93 -10.94 10.74 9.93
C GLU A 93 -10.96 9.57 8.94
N ASP A 94 -11.97 9.55 8.10
CA ASP A 94 -12.05 8.71 6.91
C ASP A 94 -12.94 9.37 5.86
N GLU A 95 -13.16 8.68 4.74
CA GLU A 95 -13.99 9.19 3.64
C GLU A 95 -15.40 9.58 4.12
N LEU A 96 -15.99 8.83 5.07
CA LEU A 96 -17.33 9.10 5.58
C LEU A 96 -17.36 10.31 6.51
N SER A 97 -16.43 10.46 7.46
CA SER A 97 -16.41 11.66 8.33
C SER A 97 -16.19 12.91 7.50
N GLN A 98 -15.30 12.81 6.50
CA GLN A 98 -15.05 13.86 5.56
C GLN A 98 -16.35 14.20 4.81
N GLU A 99 -17.05 13.21 4.21
CA GLU A 99 -18.34 13.43 3.51
C GLU A 99 -19.46 14.02 4.37
N ILE A 100 -19.44 13.73 5.67
CA ILE A 100 -20.40 14.30 6.61
C ILE A 100 -20.04 15.77 6.88
N TYR A 101 -18.75 16.05 7.06
CA TYR A 101 -18.12 17.31 7.46
C TYR A 101 -18.60 17.87 8.80
N GLU A 102 -19.91 18.09 8.95
CA GLU A 102 -20.60 18.48 10.17
C GLU A 102 -21.72 17.51 10.52
N ILE A 103 -21.81 17.13 11.79
CA ILE A 103 -22.77 16.13 12.26
C ILE A 103 -24.23 16.49 11.96
N ASP A 104 -24.55 17.78 11.94
CA ASP A 104 -25.92 18.27 11.71
C ASP A 104 -26.33 18.25 10.23
N ALA A 105 -25.35 18.17 9.32
CA ALA A 105 -25.59 18.02 7.87
C ALA A 105 -25.80 16.55 7.44
N MET A 106 -25.68 15.59 8.38
CA MET A 106 -25.77 14.17 8.05
C MET A 106 -27.11 13.75 7.44
N THR A 107 -27.03 13.04 6.31
CA THR A 107 -28.16 12.29 5.75
C THR A 107 -28.51 11.04 6.57
N ASP A 108 -29.75 10.55 6.45
CA ASP A 108 -30.19 9.32 7.14
C ASP A 108 -29.37 8.08 6.72
N ALA A 109 -28.90 8.05 5.48
CA ALA A 109 -28.02 7.00 4.96
C ALA A 109 -26.65 7.02 5.64
N GLN A 110 -26.06 8.21 5.81
CA GLN A 110 -24.80 8.39 6.54
C GLN A 110 -24.97 8.03 8.03
N LYS A 111 -26.08 8.43 8.67
CA LYS A 111 -26.39 8.08 10.07
C LYS A 111 -26.46 6.57 10.29
N THR A 112 -27.14 5.89 9.36
CA THR A 112 -27.25 4.41 9.38
C THR A 112 -25.89 3.75 9.16
N THR A 113 -25.09 4.27 8.22
CA THR A 113 -23.78 3.73 7.90
C THR A 113 -22.82 3.87 9.07
N LEU A 114 -22.70 5.06 9.66
CA LEU A 114 -21.79 5.30 10.78
C LEU A 114 -22.16 4.43 12.00
N ARG A 115 -23.45 4.34 12.33
CA ARG A 115 -23.95 3.46 13.39
C ARG A 115 -23.57 2.00 13.15
N ARG A 116 -23.80 1.48 11.93
CA ARG A 116 -23.48 0.09 11.60
C ARG A 116 -21.98 -0.19 11.73
N ARG A 117 -21.13 0.75 11.34
CA ARG A 117 -19.67 0.63 11.47
C ARG A 117 -19.23 0.60 12.93
N ALA A 118 -19.86 1.39 13.80
CA ALA A 118 -19.65 1.31 15.24
C ALA A 118 -20.09 -0.04 15.82
N GLU A 119 -21.28 -0.53 15.45
CA GLU A 119 -21.82 -1.83 15.90
C GLU A 119 -20.92 -3.00 15.47
N SER A 120 -20.39 -2.95 14.24
CA SER A 120 -19.48 -3.97 13.71
C SER A 120 -18.02 -3.78 14.14
N ASN A 121 -17.73 -2.75 14.95
CA ASN A 121 -16.38 -2.38 15.40
C ASN A 121 -15.41 -1.99 14.26
N SER A 122 -15.91 -1.69 13.06
CA SER A 122 -15.07 -1.39 11.89
C SER A 122 -14.46 0.02 11.91
N LEU A 123 -14.93 0.90 12.81
CA LEU A 123 -14.28 2.19 13.07
C LEU A 123 -12.98 2.06 13.87
N TRP A 124 -12.79 0.95 14.60
CA TRP A 124 -11.72 0.81 15.60
C TRP A 124 -11.02 -0.55 15.57
N GLU A 125 -10.85 -1.13 14.37
CA GLU A 125 -10.44 -2.53 14.12
C GLU A 125 -9.12 -2.99 14.79
N THR A 126 -8.39 -2.11 15.47
CA THR A 126 -7.10 -2.38 16.11
C THR A 126 -7.11 -2.27 17.65
N THR A 127 -8.24 -1.92 18.26
CA THR A 127 -8.30 -1.49 19.68
C THR A 127 -8.72 -2.60 20.66
N GLY A 128 -9.21 -3.75 20.17
CA GLY A 128 -9.79 -4.81 21.01
C GLY A 128 -11.10 -4.40 21.69
N LEU A 129 -11.70 -3.29 21.28
CA LEU A 129 -13.02 -2.82 21.67
C LEU A 129 -14.10 -3.74 21.09
N ARG A 130 -15.20 -3.90 21.82
CA ARG A 130 -16.41 -4.54 21.33
C ARG A 130 -17.62 -3.77 21.82
N ALA A 131 -18.33 -3.14 20.89
CA ALA A 131 -19.59 -2.48 21.17
C ALA A 131 -20.61 -3.47 21.77
N GLN A 132 -21.33 -2.99 22.78
CA GLN A 132 -22.44 -3.68 23.45
C GLN A 132 -23.76 -2.99 23.11
N ASP A 133 -23.73 -1.67 23.02
CA ASP A 133 -24.88 -0.84 22.68
C ASP A 133 -24.40 0.38 21.87
N VAL A 134 -25.17 0.74 20.85
CA VAL A 134 -24.87 1.86 19.95
C VAL A 134 -26.17 2.58 19.63
N GLU A 135 -26.26 3.85 20.01
CA GLU A 135 -27.49 4.62 19.92
C GLU A 135 -27.21 6.06 19.48
N TRP A 136 -28.06 6.59 18.59
CA TRP A 136 -28.08 8.02 18.31
C TRP A 136 -28.82 8.75 19.43
N GLN A 137 -28.14 9.72 20.04
CA GLN A 137 -28.69 10.55 21.11
C GLN A 137 -28.60 12.02 20.70
N LYS A 138 -29.50 12.83 21.26
CA LYS A 138 -29.49 14.29 21.05
C LYS A 138 -29.21 14.95 22.38
N GLU A 139 -28.01 15.50 22.52
CA GLU A 139 -27.52 16.10 23.75
C GLU A 139 -27.14 17.55 23.48
N ASN A 140 -27.61 18.48 24.33
CA ASN A 140 -27.40 19.93 24.17
C ASN A 140 -27.79 20.51 22.80
N GLY A 141 -28.67 19.83 22.05
CA GLY A 141 -29.13 20.28 20.73
C GLY A 141 -28.38 19.65 19.55
N GLU A 142 -27.29 18.95 19.81
CA GLU A 142 -26.42 18.31 18.80
C GLU A 142 -26.63 16.80 18.76
N ASN A 143 -26.35 16.20 17.60
CA ASN A 143 -26.42 14.75 17.43
C ASN A 143 -25.12 14.10 17.94
N TRP A 144 -25.25 13.03 18.71
CA TRP A 144 -24.13 12.24 19.20
C TRP A 144 -24.39 10.75 19.00
N LEU A 145 -23.38 10.02 18.54
CA LEU A 145 -23.42 8.56 18.55
C LEU A 145 -22.87 8.07 19.89
N TYR A 146 -23.76 7.57 20.74
CA TYR A 146 -23.42 6.95 22.01
C TYR A 146 -23.03 5.49 21.81
N ILE A 147 -21.99 5.06 22.51
CA ILE A 147 -21.41 3.72 22.39
C ILE A 147 -21.03 3.23 23.78
N HIS A 148 -21.61 2.11 24.19
CA HIS A 148 -21.15 1.36 25.36
C HIS A 148 -20.37 0.15 24.87
N TYR A 149 -19.14 -0.04 25.36
CA TYR A 149 -18.27 -1.12 24.91
C TYR A 149 -17.56 -1.84 26.05
N ILE A 150 -17.04 -3.02 25.74
CA ILE A 150 -16.08 -3.75 26.55
C ILE A 150 -14.73 -3.83 25.84
N VAL A 151 -13.64 -3.89 26.61
CA VAL A 151 -12.30 -4.16 26.08
C VAL A 151 -11.93 -5.60 26.42
N THR A 152 -11.55 -6.38 25.43
CA THR A 152 -11.11 -7.77 25.64
C THR A 152 -9.67 -7.97 25.19
N ARG A 153 -8.85 -8.62 26.04
CA ARG A 153 -7.50 -9.07 25.69
C ARG A 153 -7.42 -10.56 25.97
N SER A 154 -7.00 -11.35 24.97
CA SER A 154 -6.90 -12.82 25.06
C SER A 154 -8.18 -13.50 25.60
N GLY A 155 -9.35 -13.03 25.16
CA GLY A 155 -10.65 -13.57 25.57
C GLY A 155 -11.15 -13.13 26.94
N THR A 156 -10.39 -12.33 27.70
CA THR A 156 -10.80 -11.81 29.01
C THR A 156 -11.18 -10.33 28.92
N THR A 157 -12.26 -9.94 29.59
CA THR A 157 -12.63 -8.52 29.71
C THR A 157 -11.66 -7.81 30.66
N VAL A 158 -10.97 -6.80 30.16
CA VAL A 158 -9.95 -6.00 30.87
C VAL A 158 -10.35 -4.53 31.02
N GLY A 159 -11.62 -4.22 30.76
CA GLY A 159 -12.17 -2.87 30.93
C GLY A 159 -13.52 -2.71 30.26
N ARG A 160 -14.19 -1.59 30.61
CA ARG A 160 -15.44 -1.14 29.99
C ARG A 160 -15.33 0.34 29.72
N GLY A 161 -16.00 0.82 28.68
CA GLY A 161 -16.05 2.25 28.43
C GLY A 161 -17.35 2.71 27.79
N LEU A 162 -17.57 4.01 27.94
CA LEU A 162 -18.61 4.77 27.28
C LEU A 162 -17.93 5.75 26.34
N ARG A 163 -18.52 5.95 25.16
CA ARG A 163 -18.02 6.90 24.18
C ARG A 163 -19.16 7.66 23.54
N TYR A 164 -18.92 8.94 23.30
CA TYR A 164 -19.75 9.79 22.48
C TYR A 164 -18.92 10.24 21.29
N VAL A 165 -19.48 10.10 20.08
CA VAL A 165 -18.85 10.49 18.82
C VAL A 165 -19.71 11.54 18.14
N THR A 166 -19.09 12.64 17.73
CA THR A 166 -19.66 13.66 16.84
C THR A 166 -18.76 13.81 15.61
N VAL A 167 -19.21 14.59 14.61
CA VAL A 167 -18.42 14.95 13.43
C VAL A 167 -18.34 16.46 13.33
N HIS A 168 -17.12 16.99 13.28
CA HIS A 168 -16.85 18.41 13.11
C HIS A 168 -15.62 18.62 12.23
N ASN A 169 -15.64 19.59 11.31
CA ASN A 169 -14.56 19.83 10.34
C ASN A 169 -14.10 18.56 9.57
N GLY A 170 -14.99 17.59 9.35
CA GLY A 170 -14.66 16.31 8.71
C GLY A 170 -13.95 15.30 9.60
N LEU A 171 -13.79 15.58 10.89
CA LEU A 171 -13.19 14.69 11.88
C LEU A 171 -14.28 14.03 12.74
N TYR A 172 -14.15 12.74 13.02
CA TYR A 172 -14.81 12.16 14.19
C TYR A 172 -14.14 12.73 15.44
N VAL A 173 -14.90 13.44 16.26
CA VAL A 173 -14.46 13.91 17.58
C VAL A 173 -15.10 13.01 18.63
N GLU A 174 -14.26 12.38 19.45
CA GLU A 174 -14.69 11.34 20.39
C GLU A 174 -14.36 11.72 21.83
N LEU A 175 -15.36 11.74 22.70
CA LEU A 175 -15.16 11.75 24.16
C LEU A 175 -15.32 10.32 24.68
N ASP A 176 -14.29 9.82 25.37
CA ASP A 176 -14.21 8.44 25.85
C ASP A 176 -14.00 8.40 27.36
N TRP A 177 -14.81 7.62 28.08
CA TRP A 177 -14.58 7.29 29.49
C TRP A 177 -14.39 5.80 29.65
N ARG A 178 -13.25 5.39 30.20
CA ARG A 178 -12.96 4.00 30.50
C ARG A 178 -12.75 3.77 32.00
N ILE A 179 -13.22 2.60 32.45
CA ILE A 179 -12.96 2.04 33.77
C ILE A 179 -12.26 0.67 33.63
N GLU A 180 -11.32 0.39 34.52
CA GLU A 180 -10.57 -0.87 34.54
C GLU A 180 -11.46 -2.06 34.95
N SER A 181 -12.32 -1.87 35.96
CA SER A 181 -13.20 -2.90 36.49
C SER A 181 -14.56 -2.34 36.94
N GLY A 182 -15.53 -3.22 37.22
CA GLY A 182 -16.89 -2.81 37.59
C GLY A 182 -17.81 -2.53 36.39
N ARG A 183 -18.93 -1.84 36.63
CA ARG A 183 -19.94 -1.49 35.61
C ARG A 183 -20.36 -0.03 35.81
N PHE A 184 -20.65 0.66 34.72
CA PHE A 184 -21.29 1.97 34.79
C PHE A 184 -22.71 1.85 35.36
N SER A 185 -23.00 2.68 36.34
CA SER A 185 -24.34 2.88 36.90
C SER A 185 -25.08 3.99 36.14
N GLY A 186 -26.40 4.09 36.31
CA GLY A 186 -27.17 5.20 35.73
C GLY A 186 -26.68 6.59 36.19
N ARG A 187 -26.08 6.69 37.39
CA ARG A 187 -25.44 7.93 37.85
C ARG A 187 -24.22 8.26 37.01
N ASP A 188 -23.40 7.26 36.69
CA ASP A 188 -22.21 7.45 35.88
C ASP A 188 -22.58 7.85 34.46
N LEU A 189 -23.60 7.23 33.85
CA LEU A 189 -24.09 7.64 32.53
C LEU A 189 -24.52 9.12 32.51
N ASN A 190 -25.28 9.56 33.51
CA ASN A 190 -25.71 10.96 33.62
C ASN A 190 -24.52 11.90 33.83
N ALA A 191 -23.53 11.49 34.63
CA ALA A 191 -22.31 12.27 34.85
C ALA A 191 -21.50 12.39 33.57
N PHE A 192 -21.38 11.31 32.79
CA PHE A 192 -20.66 11.32 31.51
C PHE A 192 -21.33 12.21 30.48
N ARG A 193 -22.66 12.09 30.35
CA ARG A 193 -23.46 12.94 29.48
C ARG A 193 -23.28 14.42 29.80
N ALA A 194 -23.23 14.78 31.09
CA ALA A 194 -22.99 16.17 31.49
C ALA A 194 -21.61 16.69 31.01
N ARG A 195 -20.61 15.82 30.85
CA ARG A 195 -19.28 16.18 30.32
C ARG A 195 -19.30 16.54 28.84
N LEU A 196 -20.37 16.26 28.10
CA LEU A 196 -20.50 16.77 26.72
C LEU A 196 -20.57 18.29 26.68
N ALA A 197 -20.98 18.97 27.75
CA ALA A 197 -20.93 20.44 27.80
C ALA A 197 -19.52 20.99 28.02
N ASP A 198 -18.58 20.13 28.42
CA ASP A 198 -17.19 20.48 28.72
C ASP A 198 -16.29 20.41 27.46
N ILE A 199 -16.83 19.96 26.32
CA ILE A 199 -16.15 20.04 25.02
C ILE A 199 -16.53 21.33 24.31
N ALA A 200 -15.52 22.07 23.83
CA ALA A 200 -15.71 23.29 23.09
C ALA A 200 -15.00 23.21 21.74
N ILE A 201 -15.71 23.54 20.67
CA ILE A 201 -15.07 23.75 19.36
C ILE A 201 -14.25 25.04 19.43
N THR A 202 -12.97 24.96 19.07
CA THR A 202 -12.06 26.11 19.12
C THR A 202 -11.92 26.81 17.76
N GLU A 203 -12.18 26.08 16.67
CA GLU A 203 -12.10 26.59 15.31
C GLU A 203 -13.04 25.81 14.39
N SER A 204 -13.75 26.51 13.52
CA SER A 204 -14.51 25.90 12.43
C SER A 204 -13.83 26.23 11.11
N VAL A 205 -13.54 25.20 10.33
CA VAL A 205 -12.89 25.31 9.03
C VAL A 205 -13.98 25.31 7.95
N ALA A 206 -13.72 25.97 6.83
CA ALA A 206 -14.64 25.91 5.70
C ALA A 206 -14.56 24.54 5.03
N GLU A 207 -15.73 23.95 4.70
CA GLU A 207 -15.77 22.67 4.00
C GLU A 207 -14.99 22.75 2.69
N PRO A 208 -13.96 21.89 2.50
CA PRO A 208 -13.24 21.87 1.24
C PRO A 208 -14.16 21.35 0.15
N VAL A 209 -14.17 22.03 -1.00
CA VAL A 209 -14.86 21.52 -2.19
C VAL A 209 -14.17 20.21 -2.61
N ARG A 210 -14.96 19.14 -2.69
CA ARG A 210 -14.50 17.80 -3.05
C ARG A 210 -14.55 17.61 -4.56
N ASP A 211 -13.74 16.70 -5.08
CA ASP A 211 -13.81 16.29 -6.47
C ASP A 211 -14.73 15.06 -6.63
N VAL A 212 -15.55 15.06 -7.68
CA VAL A 212 -16.23 13.84 -8.14
C VAL A 212 -15.17 12.82 -8.56
N LYS A 213 -15.38 11.55 -8.25
CA LYS A 213 -14.57 10.45 -8.79
C LYS A 213 -15.22 9.95 -10.07
N LEU A 214 -14.40 9.64 -11.07
CA LEU A 214 -14.82 9.05 -12.34
C LEU A 214 -13.73 8.09 -12.83
N ASP A 215 -14.11 6.85 -13.10
CA ASP A 215 -13.26 5.81 -13.66
C ASP A 215 -14.04 5.00 -14.71
N ALA A 216 -13.54 4.99 -15.94
CA ALA A 216 -14.14 4.29 -17.06
C ALA A 216 -13.09 4.06 -18.15
N GLU A 217 -13.36 3.12 -19.04
CA GLU A 217 -12.55 2.89 -20.24
C GLU A 217 -13.37 3.23 -21.49
N ILE A 218 -12.88 4.21 -22.26
CA ILE A 218 -13.47 4.56 -23.56
C ILE A 218 -12.85 3.65 -24.62
N PRO A 219 -13.63 2.83 -25.35
CA PRO A 219 -13.11 1.97 -26.40
C PRO A 219 -12.44 2.80 -27.51
N THR A 220 -11.25 2.40 -27.96
CA THR A 220 -10.55 3.15 -29.02
C THR A 220 -11.15 2.96 -30.42
N GLU A 221 -11.90 1.87 -30.63
CA GLU A 221 -12.53 1.54 -31.90
C GLU A 221 -13.76 0.64 -31.73
N THR A 222 -14.68 0.72 -32.69
CA THR A 222 -15.91 -0.09 -32.75
C THR A 222 -16.29 -0.43 -34.18
N SER A 223 -17.02 -1.52 -34.35
CA SER A 223 -17.67 -1.89 -35.61
C SER A 223 -19.18 -1.78 -35.60
N VAL A 224 -19.74 -1.27 -34.51
CA VAL A 224 -21.18 -1.05 -34.36
C VAL A 224 -21.42 0.40 -33.97
N GLY A 225 -22.48 1.00 -34.51
CA GLY A 225 -22.87 2.36 -34.18
C GLY A 225 -23.35 2.50 -32.74
N GLN A 226 -23.81 1.42 -32.11
CA GLN A 226 -24.22 1.43 -30.70
C GLN A 226 -23.07 0.97 -29.82
N VAL A 227 -22.49 1.88 -29.02
CA VAL A 227 -21.37 1.61 -28.12
C VAL A 227 -21.83 1.70 -26.68
N THR A 228 -21.40 0.76 -25.85
CA THR A 228 -21.66 0.80 -24.41
C THR A 228 -20.37 1.17 -23.65
N ILE A 229 -20.46 2.15 -22.76
CA ILE A 229 -19.38 2.53 -21.84
C ILE A 229 -19.88 2.32 -20.42
N SER A 230 -19.17 1.50 -19.65
CA SER A 230 -19.47 1.26 -18.23
C SER A 230 -18.30 1.71 -17.37
N GLY A 231 -18.59 2.12 -16.14
CA GLY A 231 -17.57 2.60 -15.22
C GLY A 231 -18.11 2.80 -13.81
N THR A 232 -17.30 3.48 -12.99
CA THR A 232 -17.68 3.94 -11.66
C THR A 232 -17.53 5.45 -11.52
N ALA A 233 -18.42 6.07 -10.77
CA ALA A 233 -18.35 7.46 -10.39
C ALA A 233 -18.81 7.64 -8.94
N THR A 234 -18.65 8.83 -8.36
CA THR A 234 -19.24 9.17 -7.05
C THR A 234 -20.73 8.81 -7.05
N ALA A 235 -21.19 8.06 -6.05
CA ALA A 235 -22.59 7.61 -5.98
C ALA A 235 -23.58 8.79 -6.09
N GLY A 236 -24.56 8.66 -6.98
CA GLY A 236 -25.55 9.70 -7.29
C GLY A 236 -25.03 10.84 -8.17
N ALA A 237 -23.78 10.80 -8.65
CA ALA A 237 -23.30 11.75 -9.66
C ALA A 237 -23.96 11.50 -11.02
N THR A 238 -24.24 12.56 -11.77
CA THR A 238 -24.70 12.46 -13.15
C THR A 238 -23.49 12.38 -14.07
N VAL A 239 -23.42 11.34 -14.91
CA VAL A 239 -22.37 11.12 -15.90
C VAL A 239 -22.95 11.38 -17.28
N ILE A 240 -22.33 12.29 -18.03
CA ILE A 240 -22.75 12.69 -19.38
C ILE A 240 -21.64 12.31 -20.35
N ALA A 241 -21.98 11.63 -21.45
CA ALA A 241 -21.09 11.44 -22.59
C ALA A 241 -21.39 12.47 -23.68
N GLU A 242 -20.36 13.18 -24.14
CA GLU A 242 -20.49 14.21 -25.15
C GLU A 242 -19.42 14.09 -26.23
N THR A 243 -19.72 14.60 -27.42
CA THR A 243 -18.79 14.70 -28.55
C THR A 243 -18.94 16.05 -29.25
N PRO A 244 -17.87 16.69 -29.74
CA PRO A 244 -18.02 17.93 -30.52
C PRO A 244 -18.68 17.65 -31.87
N ASP A 245 -19.64 18.48 -32.25
CA ASP A 245 -20.22 18.50 -33.58
C ASP A 245 -19.25 19.11 -34.62
N GLY A 246 -19.65 19.15 -35.88
CA GLY A 246 -18.84 19.72 -36.97
C GLY A 246 -18.52 21.21 -36.84
N ASN A 247 -19.15 21.92 -35.89
CA ASN A 247 -18.90 23.33 -35.57
C ASN A 247 -18.19 23.51 -34.22
N GLY A 248 -17.84 22.42 -33.52
CA GLY A 248 -17.19 22.43 -32.21
C GLY A 248 -18.14 22.60 -31.01
N ALA A 249 -19.46 22.54 -31.21
CA ALA A 249 -20.42 22.53 -30.12
C ALA A 249 -20.55 21.12 -29.54
N MET A 250 -20.57 20.98 -28.21
CA MET A 250 -20.71 19.67 -27.58
C MET A 250 -22.14 19.13 -27.77
N LEU A 251 -22.24 17.93 -28.33
CA LEU A 251 -23.45 17.15 -28.49
C LEU A 251 -23.47 16.05 -27.42
N THR A 252 -24.50 16.04 -26.58
CA THR A 252 -24.75 14.94 -25.65
C THR A 252 -25.16 13.69 -26.41
N LEU A 253 -24.41 12.61 -26.20
CA LEU A 253 -24.68 11.29 -26.76
C LEU A 253 -25.55 10.45 -25.82
N ASP A 254 -25.29 10.53 -24.52
CA ASP A 254 -26.07 9.87 -23.48
C ASP A 254 -25.79 10.50 -22.09
N ALA A 255 -26.69 10.28 -21.13
CA ALA A 255 -26.52 10.71 -19.75
C ALA A 255 -27.22 9.76 -18.76
N GLU A 256 -26.54 9.40 -17.68
CA GLU A 256 -27.05 8.46 -16.67
C GLU A 256 -26.61 8.89 -15.26
N THR A 257 -27.35 8.47 -14.22
CA THR A 257 -26.95 8.70 -12.83
C THR A 257 -26.27 7.48 -12.25
N ALA A 258 -25.08 7.67 -11.66
CA ALA A 258 -24.36 6.61 -10.98
C ALA A 258 -25.18 6.07 -9.80
N SER A 259 -25.25 4.74 -9.70
CA SER A 259 -26.05 4.05 -8.69
C SER A 259 -25.54 4.31 -7.26
N SER A 260 -26.24 3.77 -6.25
CA SER A 260 -25.78 3.83 -4.85
C SER A 260 -24.44 3.12 -4.61
N SER A 261 -24.01 2.23 -5.51
CA SER A 261 -22.68 1.61 -5.50
C SER A 261 -21.67 2.33 -6.41
N GLY A 262 -22.05 3.47 -6.99
CA GLY A 262 -21.23 4.25 -7.91
C GLY A 262 -21.18 3.72 -9.34
N GLN A 263 -21.91 2.66 -9.69
CA GLN A 263 -21.86 2.09 -11.05
C GLN A 263 -22.72 2.88 -12.03
N PHE A 264 -22.26 3.05 -13.27
CA PHE A 264 -23.03 3.61 -14.37
C PHE A 264 -22.81 2.83 -15.68
N THR A 265 -23.71 3.01 -16.64
CA THR A 265 -23.57 2.49 -18.01
C THR A 265 -24.24 3.43 -18.98
N LEU A 266 -23.50 3.88 -19.99
CA LEU A 266 -23.96 4.75 -21.07
C LEU A 266 -24.05 3.96 -22.38
N ALA A 267 -25.06 4.26 -23.19
CA ALA A 267 -25.31 3.69 -24.51
C ALA A 267 -25.22 4.78 -25.59
N LEU A 268 -24.05 4.95 -26.18
CA LEU A 268 -23.75 5.95 -27.20
C LEU A 268 -24.25 5.48 -28.57
N GLU A 269 -24.88 6.37 -29.34
CA GLU A 269 -25.25 6.16 -30.74
C GLU A 269 -24.34 6.98 -31.67
N LEU A 270 -23.53 6.29 -32.46
CA LEU A 270 -22.60 6.85 -33.45
C LEU A 270 -23.25 6.74 -34.84
N GLU A 271 -23.87 7.81 -35.32
CA GLU A 271 -24.70 7.79 -36.53
C GLU A 271 -23.96 7.41 -37.82
N LYS A 272 -22.66 7.71 -37.91
CA LYS A 272 -21.86 7.57 -39.14
C LYS A 272 -20.48 7.00 -38.85
N GLU A 273 -19.91 6.25 -39.79
CA GLU A 273 -18.49 5.85 -39.72
C GLU A 273 -17.60 7.09 -39.67
N GLY A 274 -16.55 7.05 -38.83
CA GLY A 274 -15.70 8.20 -38.57
C GLY A 274 -14.99 8.12 -37.21
N SER A 275 -14.30 9.20 -36.84
CA SER A 275 -13.69 9.36 -35.50
C SER A 275 -14.55 10.27 -34.64
N TYR A 276 -14.79 9.86 -33.41
CA TYR A 276 -15.55 10.61 -32.42
C TYR A 276 -14.66 10.92 -31.22
N GLU A 277 -14.44 12.19 -30.93
CA GLU A 277 -13.84 12.61 -29.66
C GLU A 277 -14.91 12.55 -28.58
N ILE A 278 -14.74 11.70 -27.58
CA ILE A 278 -15.69 11.49 -26.49
C ILE A 278 -15.13 12.14 -25.23
N THR A 279 -15.98 12.91 -24.55
CA THR A 279 -15.72 13.39 -23.18
C THR A 279 -16.83 12.88 -22.28
N LEU A 280 -16.43 12.18 -21.22
CA LEU A 280 -17.29 11.82 -20.11
C LEU A 280 -17.11 12.87 -19.02
N THR A 281 -18.20 13.46 -18.55
CA THR A 281 -18.19 14.43 -17.43
C THR A 281 -19.10 13.90 -16.33
N ALA A 282 -18.55 13.73 -15.12
CA ALA A 282 -19.29 13.35 -13.93
C ALA A 282 -19.43 14.56 -13.01
N SER A 283 -20.67 14.88 -12.65
CA SER A 283 -21.03 16.06 -11.86
C SER A 283 -21.93 15.70 -10.67
N LYS A 284 -21.75 16.41 -9.56
CA LYS A 284 -22.59 16.29 -8.37
C LYS A 284 -22.63 17.62 -7.62
N GLU A 285 -23.81 18.04 -7.19
CA GLU A 285 -23.99 19.31 -6.47
C GLU A 285 -23.07 19.39 -5.25
N GLY A 286 -22.38 20.53 -5.09
CA GLY A 286 -21.42 20.75 -4.00
C GLY A 286 -20.02 20.17 -4.23
N MET A 287 -19.76 19.56 -5.40
CA MET A 287 -18.46 18.99 -5.76
C MET A 287 -17.93 19.59 -7.07
N ASN A 288 -16.62 19.55 -7.28
CA ASN A 288 -16.00 19.83 -8.57
C ASN A 288 -16.22 18.64 -9.50
N ASP A 289 -16.50 18.92 -10.77
CA ASP A 289 -16.68 17.89 -11.79
C ASP A 289 -15.37 17.14 -12.08
N ALA A 290 -15.51 15.89 -12.52
CA ALA A 290 -14.42 15.11 -13.08
C ALA A 290 -14.70 14.75 -14.54
N SER A 291 -13.66 14.76 -15.37
CA SER A 291 -13.78 14.46 -16.79
C SER A 291 -12.73 13.47 -17.28
N LEU A 292 -13.13 12.60 -18.19
CA LEU A 292 -12.26 11.69 -18.94
C LEU A 292 -12.53 11.89 -20.43
N SER A 293 -11.47 11.95 -21.25
CA SER A 293 -11.61 12.06 -22.71
C SER A 293 -10.86 10.95 -23.44
N GLY A 294 -11.35 10.58 -24.61
CA GLY A 294 -10.75 9.60 -25.50
C GLY A 294 -11.42 9.63 -26.87
N ALA A 295 -10.87 8.92 -27.85
CA ALA A 295 -11.41 8.89 -29.20
C ALA A 295 -11.90 7.48 -29.57
N ILE A 296 -13.06 7.41 -30.23
CA ILE A 296 -13.62 6.17 -30.79
C ILE A 296 -13.57 6.22 -32.32
N ALA A 297 -12.84 5.31 -32.95
CA ALA A 297 -12.90 5.09 -34.38
C ALA A 297 -14.01 4.08 -34.74
N TYR A 298 -15.08 4.54 -35.40
CA TYR A 298 -16.18 3.69 -35.87
C TYR A 298 -16.01 3.31 -37.36
N SER A 299 -15.92 2.01 -37.65
CA SER A 299 -15.96 1.44 -39.01
C SER A 299 -16.69 0.09 -39.01
N ALA A 300 -17.84 -0.01 -39.70
CA ALA A 300 -18.73 -1.16 -39.62
C ALA A 300 -18.13 -2.46 -40.15
N LYS A 301 -17.13 -2.39 -41.03
CA LYS A 301 -16.46 -3.57 -41.62
C LYS A 301 -15.07 -3.84 -41.05
N THR A 302 -14.57 -3.02 -40.12
CA THR A 302 -13.29 -3.26 -39.47
C THR A 302 -13.51 -4.08 -38.21
N LEU A 303 -12.75 -5.17 -38.03
CA LEU A 303 -12.80 -5.92 -36.77
C LEU A 303 -12.10 -5.12 -35.66
N PRO A 304 -12.78 -4.75 -34.56
CA PRO A 304 -12.14 -4.09 -33.44
C PRO A 304 -11.19 -5.05 -32.72
N VAL A 305 -10.07 -4.56 -32.23
CA VAL A 305 -9.02 -5.28 -31.51
C VAL A 305 -8.32 -4.32 -30.54
N SER A 306 -8.30 -4.69 -29.27
CA SER A 306 -7.66 -3.93 -28.19
C SER A 306 -6.80 -4.84 -27.32
N GLY A 307 -5.92 -4.24 -26.52
CA GLY A 307 -5.02 -4.95 -25.60
C GLY A 307 -3.70 -5.44 -26.21
N ILE A 308 -3.46 -5.19 -27.50
CA ILE A 308 -2.21 -5.56 -28.17
C ILE A 308 -1.34 -4.30 -28.33
N ALA A 309 -0.32 -4.19 -27.49
CA ALA A 309 0.70 -3.17 -27.64
C ALA A 309 1.49 -3.39 -28.94
N GLU A 310 1.82 -2.31 -29.65
CA GLU A 310 2.64 -2.38 -30.88
C GLU A 310 4.04 -2.95 -30.61
N SER A 311 4.60 -2.68 -29.43
CA SER A 311 5.88 -3.23 -28.98
C SER A 311 5.93 -3.36 -27.46
N GLN A 312 6.63 -4.38 -26.95
CA GLN A 312 6.92 -4.52 -25.52
C GLN A 312 8.25 -5.22 -25.24
N THR A 313 8.84 -4.97 -24.08
CA THR A 313 10.06 -5.64 -23.61
C THR A 313 9.71 -6.64 -22.51
N VAL A 314 10.27 -7.84 -22.58
CA VAL A 314 10.01 -8.92 -21.61
C VAL A 314 11.31 -9.54 -21.12
N THR A 315 11.25 -10.15 -19.94
CA THR A 315 12.38 -10.85 -19.30
C THR A 315 12.12 -12.35 -19.14
N SER A 316 10.94 -12.84 -19.50
CA SER A 316 10.52 -14.24 -19.31
C SER A 316 10.60 -15.02 -20.61
N ASP A 317 10.88 -16.33 -20.50
CA ASP A 317 10.94 -17.27 -21.66
C ASP A 317 9.56 -17.48 -22.30
N LYS A 318 8.51 -17.13 -21.56
CA LYS A 318 7.14 -17.14 -22.01
C LYS A 318 6.47 -15.83 -21.66
N VAL A 319 5.71 -15.29 -22.61
CA VAL A 319 4.86 -14.13 -22.40
C VAL A 319 3.45 -14.43 -22.91
N THR A 320 2.45 -14.08 -22.10
CA THR A 320 1.06 -14.17 -22.52
C THR A 320 0.61 -12.80 -23.00
N ILE A 321 0.16 -12.72 -24.25
CA ILE A 321 -0.60 -11.56 -24.73
C ILE A 321 -2.08 -11.83 -24.57
N THR A 322 -2.82 -10.80 -24.18
CA THR A 322 -4.27 -10.84 -24.03
C THR A 322 -4.88 -9.67 -24.79
N GLY A 323 -6.05 -9.88 -25.35
CA GLY A 323 -6.78 -8.81 -26.01
C GLY A 323 -8.26 -9.12 -26.11
N THR A 324 -9.00 -8.15 -26.64
CA THR A 324 -10.44 -8.24 -26.88
C THR A 324 -10.75 -7.91 -28.34
N THR A 325 -11.76 -8.56 -28.88
CA THR A 325 -12.34 -8.32 -30.21
C THR A 325 -13.82 -8.72 -30.17
N LEU A 326 -14.50 -8.83 -31.30
CA LEU A 326 -15.87 -9.37 -31.31
C LEU A 326 -15.90 -10.84 -30.93
N ALA A 327 -17.01 -11.30 -30.35
CA ALA A 327 -17.21 -12.71 -30.02
C ALA A 327 -17.09 -13.61 -31.27
N GLY A 328 -16.41 -14.74 -31.12
CA GLY A 328 -16.31 -15.76 -32.16
C GLY A 328 -15.51 -15.39 -33.43
N VAL A 329 -14.63 -14.39 -33.37
CA VAL A 329 -13.66 -14.07 -34.43
C VAL A 329 -12.62 -15.18 -34.53
N GLN A 330 -12.26 -15.57 -35.75
CA GLN A 330 -11.14 -16.48 -36.00
C GLN A 330 -9.83 -15.70 -35.91
N LEU A 331 -8.92 -16.17 -35.07
CA LEU A 331 -7.64 -15.54 -34.79
C LEU A 331 -6.52 -16.45 -35.29
N GLN A 332 -5.60 -15.90 -36.07
CA GLN A 332 -4.37 -16.57 -36.47
C GLN A 332 -3.19 -15.73 -36.04
N LEU A 333 -2.35 -16.27 -35.16
CA LEU A 333 -1.12 -15.63 -34.77
C LEU A 333 0.03 -16.22 -35.57
N VAL A 334 0.63 -15.40 -36.43
CA VAL A 334 1.86 -15.71 -37.14
C VAL A 334 3.03 -15.36 -36.23
N THR A 335 3.88 -16.34 -35.96
CA THR A 335 5.08 -16.23 -35.14
C THR A 335 6.32 -16.62 -35.99
N PRO A 336 7.54 -16.29 -35.54
CA PRO A 336 8.76 -16.78 -36.19
C PRO A 336 8.86 -18.32 -36.24
N PHE A 337 8.12 -19.02 -35.38
CA PHE A 337 8.18 -20.48 -35.22
C PHE A 337 7.01 -21.23 -35.87
N GLY A 338 6.07 -20.51 -36.49
CA GLY A 338 4.87 -21.08 -37.10
C GLY A 338 3.60 -20.29 -36.81
N VAL A 339 2.45 -20.90 -37.08
CA VAL A 339 1.13 -20.26 -36.95
C VAL A 339 0.29 -20.95 -35.88
N SER A 340 -0.24 -20.18 -34.95
CA SER A 340 -1.23 -20.64 -33.97
C SER A 340 -2.61 -20.12 -34.35
N LYS A 341 -3.66 -20.94 -34.15
CA LYS A 341 -5.04 -20.56 -34.46
C LYS A 341 -5.93 -20.72 -33.23
N LYS A 342 -6.75 -19.72 -32.96
CA LYS A 342 -7.75 -19.72 -31.90
C LYS A 342 -9.02 -19.00 -32.37
N LYS A 343 -10.05 -19.03 -31.54
CA LYS A 343 -11.27 -18.25 -31.72
C LYS A 343 -11.46 -17.41 -30.46
N SER A 344 -11.92 -16.16 -30.59
CA SER A 344 -12.26 -15.35 -29.42
C SER A 344 -13.44 -15.95 -28.65
N GLY A 345 -13.46 -15.70 -27.33
CA GLY A 345 -14.51 -16.12 -26.42
C GLY A 345 -15.87 -15.48 -26.71
N ASN A 346 -16.87 -15.85 -25.93
CA ASN A 346 -18.23 -15.28 -26.02
C ASN A 346 -18.26 -13.81 -25.58
N ASP A 347 -17.34 -13.42 -24.71
CA ASP A 347 -17.08 -12.06 -24.27
C ASP A 347 -16.07 -11.32 -25.18
N GLY A 348 -15.63 -11.95 -26.27
CA GLY A 348 -14.67 -11.37 -27.19
C GLY A 348 -13.20 -11.46 -26.76
N THR A 349 -12.91 -12.02 -25.58
CA THR A 349 -11.54 -12.13 -25.06
C THR A 349 -10.73 -13.19 -25.82
N PHE A 350 -9.42 -12.99 -25.90
CA PHE A 350 -8.48 -13.98 -26.39
C PHE A 350 -7.12 -13.87 -25.71
N SER A 351 -6.35 -14.96 -25.77
CA SER A 351 -4.97 -14.97 -25.29
C SER A 351 -4.07 -15.89 -26.12
N PHE A 352 -2.80 -15.53 -26.23
CA PHE A 352 -1.75 -16.37 -26.81
C PHE A 352 -0.54 -16.39 -25.87
N GLU A 353 -0.03 -17.59 -25.59
CA GLU A 353 1.29 -17.76 -24.98
C GLU A 353 2.34 -17.74 -26.10
N LEU A 354 3.36 -16.91 -25.94
CA LEU A 354 4.45 -16.70 -26.88
C LEU A 354 5.74 -17.16 -26.23
N THR A 355 6.56 -17.87 -27.00
CA THR A 355 7.88 -18.32 -26.59
C THR A 355 8.93 -17.29 -26.98
N THR A 356 9.73 -16.88 -26.00
CA THR A 356 10.79 -15.87 -26.07
C THR A 356 12.06 -16.37 -25.38
N ASP A 357 12.46 -17.63 -25.62
CA ASP A 357 13.55 -18.34 -24.92
C ASP A 357 14.95 -17.71 -25.06
N THR A 358 15.18 -16.91 -26.10
CA THR A 358 16.47 -16.27 -26.35
C THR A 358 16.33 -14.76 -26.37
N ALA A 359 17.34 -14.04 -25.87
CA ALA A 359 17.38 -12.58 -26.01
C ALA A 359 17.33 -12.16 -27.49
N GLY A 360 16.62 -11.07 -27.78
CA GLY A 360 16.44 -10.54 -29.11
C GLY A 360 14.98 -10.18 -29.45
N ASP A 361 14.78 -9.78 -30.69
CA ASP A 361 13.49 -9.28 -31.18
C ASP A 361 12.67 -10.38 -31.85
N TYR A 362 11.38 -10.40 -31.50
CA TYR A 362 10.37 -11.30 -32.04
C TYR A 362 9.26 -10.49 -32.68
N ASN A 363 9.05 -10.69 -33.97
CA ASN A 363 7.98 -10.03 -34.74
C ASN A 363 6.79 -10.98 -34.92
N TYR A 364 5.60 -10.48 -34.63
CA TYR A 364 4.37 -11.23 -34.70
C TYR A 364 3.35 -10.53 -35.58
N THR A 365 2.39 -11.29 -36.10
CA THR A 365 1.22 -10.74 -36.77
C THR A 365 -0.03 -11.49 -36.35
N LEU A 366 -0.95 -10.78 -35.69
CA LEU A 366 -2.28 -11.27 -35.38
C LEU A 366 -3.22 -10.98 -36.56
N ILE A 367 -3.80 -12.03 -37.12
CA ILE A 367 -4.77 -11.96 -38.21
C ILE A 367 -6.14 -12.27 -37.64
N LEU A 368 -7.10 -11.36 -37.84
CA LEU A 368 -8.48 -11.50 -37.41
C LEU A 368 -9.37 -11.70 -38.63
N ASP A 369 -10.22 -12.72 -38.59
CA ASP A 369 -11.11 -13.10 -39.69
C ASP A 369 -12.51 -13.46 -39.18
N LYS A 370 -13.53 -12.85 -39.78
CA LYS A 370 -14.94 -13.11 -39.46
C LYS A 370 -15.80 -12.72 -40.65
N SER A 371 -16.75 -13.58 -41.00
CA SER A 371 -17.70 -13.32 -42.08
C SER A 371 -18.44 -12.00 -41.86
N GLY A 372 -18.58 -11.20 -42.93
CA GLY A 372 -19.18 -9.86 -42.91
C GLY A 372 -18.19 -8.73 -42.62
N TYR A 373 -16.95 -9.05 -42.22
CA TYR A 373 -15.90 -8.07 -41.94
C TYR A 373 -14.72 -8.22 -42.89
N ASN A 374 -13.95 -7.14 -43.03
CA ASN A 374 -12.65 -7.19 -43.69
C ASN A 374 -11.66 -7.93 -42.79
N GLN A 375 -10.83 -8.78 -43.39
CA GLN A 375 -9.72 -9.40 -42.66
C GLN A 375 -8.76 -8.30 -42.17
N ARG A 376 -8.42 -8.33 -40.88
CA ARG A 376 -7.50 -7.38 -40.26
C ARG A 376 -6.18 -8.05 -39.92
N ARG A 377 -5.07 -7.33 -40.09
CA ARG A 377 -3.74 -7.76 -39.65
C ARG A 377 -3.18 -6.72 -38.69
N VAL A 378 -2.72 -7.17 -37.53
CA VAL A 378 -2.10 -6.35 -36.49
C VAL A 378 -0.69 -6.87 -36.29
N ALA A 379 0.30 -6.08 -36.68
CA ALA A 379 1.70 -6.39 -36.42
C ALA A 379 2.09 -5.88 -35.03
N PHE A 380 2.91 -6.64 -34.32
CA PHE A 380 3.49 -6.21 -33.05
C PHE A 380 4.84 -6.90 -32.80
N ALA A 381 5.65 -6.31 -31.92
CA ALA A 381 6.98 -6.80 -31.59
C ALA A 381 7.16 -7.08 -30.09
N ILE A 382 7.99 -8.07 -29.77
CA ILE A 382 8.45 -8.33 -28.41
C ILE A 382 9.97 -8.41 -28.41
N THR A 383 10.60 -7.63 -27.54
CA THR A 383 12.05 -7.69 -27.32
C THR A 383 12.31 -8.46 -26.03
N ARG A 384 12.96 -9.62 -26.13
CA ARG A 384 13.46 -10.35 -24.97
C ARG A 384 14.79 -9.77 -24.53
N VAL A 385 14.86 -9.36 -23.27
CA VAL A 385 16.11 -9.01 -22.59
C VAL A 385 16.42 -10.02 -21.49
N THR A 386 17.70 -10.24 -21.23
CA THR A 386 18.17 -11.05 -20.10
C THR A 386 18.44 -10.11 -18.93
N THR A 387 18.04 -10.52 -17.72
CA THR A 387 18.36 -9.75 -16.51
C THR A 387 19.72 -10.17 -15.95
N ASP A 388 20.38 -9.28 -15.21
CA ASP A 388 21.64 -9.60 -14.50
C ASP A 388 21.52 -10.86 -13.65
N GLU A 389 20.35 -11.10 -13.02
CA GLU A 389 20.12 -12.29 -12.20
C GLU A 389 20.04 -13.57 -13.04
N GLN A 390 19.43 -13.51 -14.24
CA GLN A 390 19.41 -14.65 -15.16
C GLN A 390 20.82 -14.97 -15.69
N GLU A 391 21.65 -13.95 -15.91
CA GLU A 391 23.06 -14.15 -16.26
C GLU A 391 23.84 -14.78 -15.10
N LYS A 392 23.67 -14.27 -13.87
CA LYS A 392 24.24 -14.84 -12.66
C LYS A 392 23.81 -16.29 -12.45
N ASP A 393 22.54 -16.62 -12.64
CA ASP A 393 22.03 -17.99 -12.54
C ASP A 393 22.69 -18.94 -13.53
N LYS A 394 22.88 -18.50 -14.78
CA LYS A 394 23.62 -19.29 -15.78
C LYS A 394 25.06 -19.57 -15.34
N ILE A 395 25.71 -18.57 -14.74
CA ILE A 395 27.05 -18.73 -14.15
C ILE A 395 27.01 -19.71 -12.97
N ARG A 396 26.04 -19.59 -12.05
CA ARG A 396 25.85 -20.53 -10.92
C ARG A 396 25.70 -21.97 -11.40
N GLN A 397 24.90 -22.20 -12.45
CA GLN A 397 24.67 -23.54 -13.02
C GLN A 397 25.93 -24.13 -13.66
N SER A 398 26.88 -23.29 -14.11
CA SER A 398 28.18 -23.73 -14.63
C SER A 398 29.19 -24.09 -13.54
N ALA A 399 28.87 -23.83 -12.26
CA ALA A 399 29.79 -24.03 -11.15
C ALA A 399 30.08 -25.52 -10.91
N VAL A 400 31.36 -25.86 -10.81
CA VAL A 400 31.83 -27.21 -10.47
C VAL A 400 32.26 -27.29 -9.01
N LYS A 401 32.39 -28.51 -8.50
CA LYS A 401 32.93 -28.79 -7.17
C LYS A 401 34.31 -29.41 -7.29
N LEU A 402 35.32 -28.75 -6.74
CA LEU A 402 36.69 -29.25 -6.61
C LEU A 402 37.06 -29.35 -5.14
N SER A 403 37.76 -30.41 -4.73
CA SER A 403 38.27 -30.53 -3.36
C SER A 403 39.44 -29.57 -3.11
N TYR A 404 39.68 -29.24 -1.84
CA TYR A 404 40.81 -28.39 -1.46
C TYR A 404 42.15 -28.95 -1.96
N LYS A 405 42.34 -30.28 -1.84
CA LYS A 405 43.55 -30.96 -2.30
C LYS A 405 43.74 -30.91 -3.82
N GLU A 406 42.65 -30.93 -4.59
CA GLU A 406 42.72 -30.76 -6.05
C GLU A 406 43.08 -29.33 -6.45
N LEU A 407 42.59 -28.35 -5.69
CA LEU A 407 42.91 -26.94 -5.90
C LEU A 407 44.39 -26.64 -5.57
N GLN A 408 44.92 -27.23 -4.50
CA GLN A 408 46.33 -27.07 -4.10
C GLN A 408 47.34 -27.60 -5.15
N GLN A 409 46.91 -28.47 -6.07
CA GLN A 409 47.78 -28.99 -7.12
C GLN A 409 47.99 -27.98 -8.27
N ASP A 410 47.25 -26.86 -8.28
CA ASP A 410 47.31 -25.80 -9.30
C ASP A 410 47.38 -26.33 -10.75
N LYS A 411 46.53 -27.31 -11.04
CA LYS A 411 46.47 -27.90 -12.38
C LYS A 411 45.88 -26.89 -13.36
N ALA A 412 46.54 -26.69 -14.49
CA ALA A 412 46.08 -25.80 -15.55
C ALA A 412 44.64 -26.10 -16.01
N GLU A 413 44.23 -27.37 -16.02
CA GLU A 413 42.86 -27.79 -16.38
C GLU A 413 41.78 -27.31 -15.41
N ASN A 414 42.14 -26.87 -14.21
CA ASN A 414 41.21 -26.36 -13.20
C ASN A 414 41.07 -24.84 -13.21
N ARG A 415 42.05 -24.11 -13.77
CA ARG A 415 42.01 -22.65 -13.86
C ARG A 415 40.85 -22.19 -14.75
N GLY A 416 40.22 -21.08 -14.37
CA GLY A 416 39.04 -20.51 -15.04
C GLY A 416 37.72 -21.25 -14.79
N LYS A 417 37.72 -22.42 -14.15
CA LYS A 417 36.48 -23.10 -13.77
C LYS A 417 35.71 -22.26 -12.76
N VAL A 418 34.40 -22.14 -12.97
CA VAL A 418 33.49 -21.48 -12.03
C VAL A 418 33.25 -22.39 -10.82
N MET A 419 33.25 -21.83 -9.62
CA MET A 419 32.94 -22.53 -8.39
C MET A 419 32.02 -21.69 -7.50
N ARG A 420 31.26 -22.35 -6.63
CA ARG A 420 30.49 -21.72 -5.55
C ARG A 420 31.11 -22.09 -4.21
N LEU A 421 31.66 -21.08 -3.53
CA LEU A 421 32.28 -21.20 -2.21
C LEU A 421 31.28 -20.83 -1.13
N TYR A 422 31.32 -21.52 0.00
CA TYR A 422 30.52 -21.22 1.18
C TYR A 422 31.32 -21.50 2.44
N GLY A 423 31.39 -20.51 3.35
CA GLY A 423 32.13 -20.62 4.59
C GLY A 423 32.23 -19.27 5.32
N PRO A 424 32.72 -19.28 6.57
CA PRO A 424 32.92 -18.05 7.32
C PRO A 424 34.10 -17.26 6.75
N VAL A 425 33.94 -15.93 6.73
CA VAL A 425 35.04 -15.01 6.42
C VAL A 425 36.02 -15.00 7.59
N SER A 426 37.26 -15.42 7.36
CA SER A 426 38.32 -15.46 8.37
C SER A 426 39.16 -14.18 8.39
N GLU A 427 39.32 -13.52 7.25
CA GLU A 427 40.11 -12.30 7.11
C GLU A 427 39.60 -11.44 5.96
N ILE A 428 39.72 -10.12 6.11
CA ILE A 428 39.52 -9.15 5.04
C ILE A 428 40.73 -8.23 5.01
N SER A 429 41.32 -8.06 3.84
CA SER A 429 42.43 -7.14 3.63
C SER A 429 42.32 -6.45 2.28
N SER A 430 43.11 -5.40 2.07
CA SER A 430 43.17 -4.69 0.79
C SER A 430 44.60 -4.23 0.51
N SER A 431 44.93 -4.14 -0.77
CA SER A 431 46.19 -3.57 -1.24
C SER A 431 45.92 -2.75 -2.49
N GLY A 432 46.08 -1.42 -2.38
CA GLY A 432 45.70 -0.49 -3.44
C GLY A 432 44.18 -0.54 -3.70
N SER A 433 43.79 -0.82 -4.94
CA SER A 433 42.39 -0.94 -5.37
C SER A 433 41.87 -2.39 -5.37
N ILE A 434 42.66 -3.35 -4.90
CA ILE A 434 42.29 -4.77 -4.84
C ILE A 434 41.94 -5.14 -3.41
N TYR A 435 40.82 -5.82 -3.25
CA TYR A 435 40.34 -6.35 -1.98
C TYR A 435 40.53 -7.86 -1.94
N TYR A 436 40.81 -8.39 -0.75
CA TYR A 436 41.01 -9.81 -0.53
C TYR A 436 40.10 -10.27 0.60
N VAL A 437 39.36 -11.35 0.35
CA VAL A 437 38.54 -12.03 1.36
C VAL A 437 39.09 -13.44 1.56
N ARG A 438 39.49 -13.78 2.79
CA ARG A 438 39.77 -15.16 3.16
C ARG A 438 38.51 -15.83 3.69
N LEU A 439 38.23 -17.02 3.17
CA LEU A 439 37.09 -17.84 3.53
C LEU A 439 37.55 -19.24 3.92
N GLN A 440 36.97 -19.82 4.96
CA GLN A 440 37.28 -21.21 5.34
C GLN A 440 36.42 -22.20 4.56
N TYR A 441 37.06 -22.98 3.69
CA TYR A 441 36.39 -23.78 2.68
C TYR A 441 35.82 -25.12 3.19
N ASN A 442 36.43 -25.72 4.22
CA ASN A 442 36.05 -27.04 4.70
C ASN A 442 35.46 -26.98 6.12
N LYS A 443 34.45 -27.82 6.38
CA LYS A 443 33.83 -27.99 7.70
C LYS A 443 34.03 -29.42 8.17
N ASN A 444 34.56 -29.61 9.37
CA ASN A 444 34.76 -30.94 9.93
C ASN A 444 33.47 -31.47 10.59
N ALA A 445 33.48 -32.75 11.00
CA ALA A 445 32.31 -33.38 11.62
C ALA A 445 31.83 -32.71 12.92
N LYS A 446 32.69 -31.94 13.61
CA LYS A 446 32.37 -31.17 14.81
C LYS A 446 31.88 -29.75 14.51
N GLY A 447 31.73 -29.41 13.23
CA GLY A 447 31.26 -28.12 12.77
C GLY A 447 32.32 -27.00 12.74
N LYS A 448 33.59 -27.31 13.04
CA LYS A 448 34.68 -26.35 12.94
C LYS A 448 35.11 -26.19 11.48
N TRP A 449 35.18 -24.95 11.04
CA TRP A 449 35.65 -24.56 9.71
C TRP A 449 37.19 -24.47 9.69
N TYR A 450 37.79 -24.82 8.55
CA TYR A 450 39.24 -24.90 8.33
C TYR A 450 39.56 -24.86 6.83
N ASN A 451 40.85 -24.76 6.49
CA ASN A 451 41.39 -24.57 5.15
C ASN A 451 40.95 -23.23 4.53
N ASP A 452 41.80 -22.21 4.67
CA ASP A 452 41.55 -20.91 4.07
C ASP A 452 41.67 -20.97 2.55
N VAL A 453 40.87 -20.18 1.87
CA VAL A 453 41.02 -19.83 0.46
C VAL A 453 40.99 -18.32 0.32
N VAL A 454 41.68 -17.80 -0.69
CA VAL A 454 41.76 -16.35 -0.95
C VAL A 454 40.88 -16.01 -2.15
N ILE A 455 39.97 -15.06 -1.98
CA ILE A 455 39.15 -14.50 -3.05
C ILE A 455 39.62 -13.08 -3.33
N ILE A 456 40.02 -12.81 -4.57
CA ILE A 456 40.38 -11.49 -5.08
C ILE A 456 39.09 -10.79 -5.54
N CYS A 457 38.90 -9.56 -5.08
CA CYS A 457 37.72 -8.75 -5.35
C CYS A 457 38.13 -7.38 -5.89
N ASP A 458 37.44 -6.92 -6.93
CA ASP A 458 37.70 -5.64 -7.60
C ASP A 458 37.06 -4.45 -6.85
N ALA A 459 36.22 -4.75 -5.86
CA ALA A 459 35.55 -3.79 -4.99
C ALA A 459 35.34 -4.41 -3.60
N ASP A 460 35.08 -3.55 -2.61
CA ASP A 460 34.65 -3.97 -1.27
C ASP A 460 33.33 -4.75 -1.36
N THR A 461 33.31 -5.96 -0.80
CA THR A 461 32.13 -6.85 -0.81
C THR A 461 31.14 -6.50 0.29
N GLY A 462 31.51 -5.66 1.25
CA GLY A 462 30.71 -5.34 2.44
C GLY A 462 30.66 -6.45 3.49
N ALA A 463 31.35 -7.58 3.25
CA ALA A 463 31.46 -8.66 4.22
C ALA A 463 32.28 -8.25 5.45
N LYS A 464 32.10 -8.93 6.57
CA LYS A 464 32.88 -8.75 7.81
C LYS A 464 33.45 -10.08 8.27
N ILE A 465 34.51 -10.00 9.07
CA ILE A 465 35.10 -11.20 9.71
C ILE A 465 34.02 -11.87 10.56
N GLY A 466 33.83 -13.17 10.34
CA GLY A 466 32.80 -14.00 10.98
C GLY A 466 31.54 -14.21 10.16
N ASP A 467 31.26 -13.38 9.15
CA ASP A 467 30.07 -13.52 8.31
C ASP A 467 30.13 -14.83 7.52
N MET A 468 28.97 -15.47 7.34
CA MET A 468 28.86 -16.64 6.48
C MET A 468 28.62 -16.19 5.04
N MET A 469 29.64 -16.28 4.20
CA MET A 469 29.60 -15.79 2.82
C MET A 469 29.41 -16.95 1.84
N THR A 470 28.53 -16.74 0.87
CA THR A 470 28.50 -17.51 -0.38
C THR A 470 29.03 -16.66 -1.53
N ALA A 471 30.11 -17.11 -2.17
CA ALA A 471 30.72 -16.43 -3.29
C ALA A 471 30.72 -17.31 -4.54
N VAL A 472 30.39 -16.73 -5.69
CA VAL A 472 30.61 -17.36 -7.00
C VAL A 472 31.90 -16.80 -7.58
N VAL A 473 32.82 -17.69 -7.92
CA VAL A 473 34.21 -17.34 -8.21
C VAL A 473 34.75 -18.13 -9.41
N THR A 474 35.87 -17.68 -9.97
CA THR A 474 36.68 -18.47 -10.91
C THR A 474 37.98 -18.91 -10.25
N VAL A 475 38.39 -20.16 -10.49
CA VAL A 475 39.69 -20.67 -10.02
C VAL A 475 40.80 -19.91 -10.72
N ASP A 476 41.69 -19.30 -9.95
CA ASP A 476 42.79 -18.50 -10.50
C ASP A 476 44.15 -19.20 -10.36
N GLY A 477 44.39 -19.81 -9.19
CA GLY A 477 45.61 -20.59 -8.92
C GLY A 477 45.81 -20.83 -7.44
N VAL A 478 47.06 -20.75 -6.98
CA VAL A 478 47.43 -20.83 -5.55
C VAL A 478 48.31 -19.66 -5.15
N TYR A 479 48.28 -19.33 -3.86
CA TYR A 479 49.20 -18.41 -3.18
C TYR A 479 50.06 -19.22 -2.22
N ASP A 480 51.38 -19.15 -2.37
CA ASP A 480 52.31 -19.82 -1.46
C ASP A 480 52.56 -18.93 -0.24
N GLU A 481 52.28 -19.45 0.95
CA GLU A 481 52.54 -18.78 2.22
C GLU A 481 53.14 -19.72 3.25
N GLN A 482 53.72 -19.19 4.33
CA GLN A 482 54.23 -20.00 5.42
C GLN A 482 53.19 -20.13 6.54
N ASP A 483 52.94 -21.35 6.99
CA ASP A 483 52.12 -21.59 8.17
C ASP A 483 52.81 -21.11 9.47
N ALA A 484 52.09 -21.17 10.60
CA ALA A 484 52.63 -20.75 11.90
C ALA A 484 53.86 -21.56 12.38
N SER A 485 54.18 -22.68 11.72
CA SER A 485 55.35 -23.52 11.97
C SER A 485 56.48 -23.30 10.94
N GLY A 486 56.29 -22.38 9.98
CA GLY A 486 57.26 -22.04 8.94
C GLY A 486 57.26 -22.98 7.73
N ASN A 487 56.25 -23.84 7.57
CA ASN A 487 56.14 -24.70 6.38
C ASN A 487 55.44 -23.97 5.24
N ASP A 488 55.89 -24.18 4.01
CA ASP A 488 55.22 -23.66 2.82
C ASP A 488 53.87 -24.37 2.61
N VAL A 489 52.81 -23.58 2.45
CA VAL A 489 51.44 -24.01 2.21
C VAL A 489 50.90 -23.28 0.99
N ALA A 490 50.49 -24.07 -0.01
CA ALA A 490 49.75 -23.57 -1.16
C ALA A 490 48.28 -23.34 -0.76
N VAL A 491 47.84 -22.09 -0.78
CA VAL A 491 46.47 -21.66 -0.47
C VAL A 491 45.72 -21.38 -1.77
N PRO A 492 44.61 -22.07 -2.07
CA PRO A 492 43.84 -21.81 -3.27
C PRO A 492 43.36 -20.37 -3.40
N ARG A 493 43.49 -19.83 -4.61
CA ARG A 493 43.16 -18.46 -4.97
C ARG A 493 42.11 -18.40 -6.07
N PHE A 494 41.22 -17.44 -5.95
CA PHE A 494 40.08 -17.27 -6.84
C PHE A 494 39.86 -15.79 -7.20
N ASN A 495 39.27 -15.52 -8.35
CA ASN A 495 38.73 -14.20 -8.69
C ASN A 495 37.22 -14.19 -8.46
N LEU A 496 36.71 -13.18 -7.77
CA LEU A 496 35.28 -13.01 -7.51
C LEU A 496 34.54 -12.70 -8.81
N LEU A 497 33.44 -13.42 -9.07
CA LEU A 497 32.47 -13.02 -10.10
C LEU A 497 31.36 -12.19 -9.45
N PHE A 498 30.75 -12.70 -8.38
CA PHE A 498 29.79 -11.96 -7.57
C PHE A 498 29.57 -12.64 -6.21
N VAL A 499 29.12 -11.85 -5.24
CA VAL A 499 28.65 -12.35 -3.95
C VAL A 499 27.20 -12.79 -4.08
N ASP A 500 26.92 -14.03 -3.69
CA ASP A 500 25.58 -14.63 -3.77
C ASP A 500 24.77 -14.35 -2.49
N LYS A 501 25.43 -14.41 -1.33
CA LYS A 501 24.81 -14.15 -0.03
C LYS A 501 25.86 -13.84 1.04
N ILE A 502 25.51 -12.99 2.01
CA ILE A 502 26.23 -12.78 3.27
C ILE A 502 25.18 -12.94 4.39
N GLU A 503 25.49 -13.75 5.41
CA GLU A 503 24.64 -14.06 6.56
C GLU A 503 25.30 -13.66 7.89
#